data_AF-A0A2I1C418-F1
#
_entry.id   AF-A0A2I1C418-F1
#
_cell.length_a   1.000
_cell.length_b   1.000
_cell.length_c   1.000
_cell.angle_alpha   90.00
_cell.angle_beta   90.00
_cell.angle_gamma   90.00
#
_symmetry.space_group_name_H-M   'P 1'
#
loop_
_entity.id
_entity.type
_entity.pdbx_description
1 polymer ?
#
loop_
_entity_poly.entity_id
_entity_poly.type
_entity_poly.pdbx_seq_one_letter_code
_entity_poly.pdbx_strand_id
1 'polypeptide(L)'
;MFIPYRGPSKTKDTNTRRAINAFVATEASSRSHKRRAEEVEHRGRQGTLRWLHIPDRPDSKEPIIDKRHQPPEDDGQAPGKPTTEALVVPTPVGAGRFYPFGELASRGPLTARALSYYFDILLPHDAKALGLGEVGTRSFGRGLLSWASKHDLILHGLSAFTLCSLECQDITGNTSRAIMFHRNKVLLDLHSRLSRQQVDDVLIQGMALLIPVDDYLGHYEFGPVHLNGMREVVKLRGGFDAVGSSDENAFGRNLRMSLLVTQSMVDFPCNWGLPSPLPVREETALDLPPGFRDLARYRYLSEEAVGIIRGFSHWLTRSKESEPTVRQTWRCSMSRNLNNLEKCICVTLACLADDLSAMGTHPAALIFLLAAVAEVWNDPLLTECVIWIRIISRDKQRHLLRRAIQQRYSASDWNHVRRIMQRFLYDPSREKDWEEAWNIALAEHPESLTWRTKGIRQSGATSTQYLA
;
A
#
# COMPACT_ATOMS: atom_id res chain seq x y z
N MET A 1 27.92 2.23 9.41
CA MET A 1 27.31 3.16 10.40
C MET A 1 25.83 3.29 10.05
N PHE A 2 24.94 2.51 10.67
CA PHE A 2 23.50 2.62 10.41
C PHE A 2 22.94 3.86 11.09
N ILE A 3 22.09 4.60 10.36
CA ILE A 3 21.53 5.86 10.82
C ILE A 3 20.71 5.60 12.08
N PRO A 4 20.97 6.29 13.21
CA PRO A 4 20.02 6.29 14.31
C PRO A 4 18.71 6.84 13.76
N TYR A 5 17.60 6.09 13.89
CA TYR A 5 16.24 6.55 13.56
C TYR A 5 15.78 7.68 14.49
N ARG A 6 16.57 8.75 14.58
CA ARG A 6 16.09 10.08 14.88
C ARG A 6 15.51 10.53 13.55
N GLY A 7 14.18 10.55 13.44
CA GLY A 7 13.53 10.95 12.20
C GLY A 7 14.15 12.25 11.64
N PRO A 8 14.04 12.51 10.32
CA PRO A 8 14.65 13.67 9.66
C PRO A 8 14.17 15.02 10.22
N SER A 9 13.31 15.05 11.25
CA SER A 9 12.92 16.25 11.99
C SER A 9 14.08 16.97 12.69
N LYS A 10 15.23 16.32 12.94
CA LYS A 10 16.38 17.00 13.56
C LYS A 10 17.28 17.73 12.57
N THR A 11 17.21 17.39 11.28
CA THR A 11 17.92 18.10 10.19
C THR A 11 16.98 18.98 9.36
N LYS A 12 15.67 18.90 9.56
CA LYS A 12 14.68 19.79 8.94
C LYS A 12 14.80 21.22 9.48
N ASP A 13 14.64 22.19 8.58
CA ASP A 13 14.50 23.61 8.92
C ASP A 13 13.51 23.80 10.08
N THR A 14 13.86 24.71 10.99
CA THR A 14 13.12 25.00 12.21
C THR A 14 11.65 25.32 11.94
N ASN A 15 11.34 25.91 10.77
CA ASN A 15 9.97 26.21 10.35
C ASN A 15 9.21 24.94 9.95
N THR A 16 9.85 24.01 9.26
CA THR A 16 9.25 22.70 8.91
C THR A 16 8.98 21.87 10.16
N ARG A 17 9.89 21.91 11.15
CA ARG A 17 9.69 21.27 12.46
C ARG A 17 8.53 21.90 13.23
N ARG A 18 8.40 23.22 13.19
CA ARG A 18 7.27 23.95 13.79
C ARG A 18 5.95 23.57 13.13
N ALA A 19 5.92 23.46 11.79
CA ALA A 19 4.73 23.05 11.05
C ALA A 19 4.30 21.60 11.37
N ILE A 20 5.26 20.66 11.48
CA ILE A 20 4.97 19.27 11.83
C ILE A 20 4.50 19.17 13.29
N ASN A 21 5.16 19.85 14.23
CA ASN A 21 4.74 19.82 15.63
C ASN A 21 3.38 20.52 15.84
N ALA A 22 3.11 21.61 15.11
CA ALA A 22 1.81 22.24 15.09
C ALA A 22 0.76 21.28 14.52
N PHE A 23 1.07 20.54 13.45
CA PHE A 23 0.18 19.53 12.90
C PHE A 23 -0.12 18.39 13.89
N VAL A 24 0.91 17.81 14.51
CA VAL A 24 0.76 16.73 15.52
C VAL A 24 -0.03 17.23 16.75
N ALA A 25 0.25 18.44 17.24
CA ALA A 25 -0.50 19.03 18.35
C ALA A 25 -1.96 19.32 17.96
N THR A 26 -2.20 19.75 16.73
CA THR A 26 -3.56 20.00 16.19
C THR A 26 -4.33 18.68 16.04
N GLU A 27 -3.66 17.61 15.62
CA GLU A 27 -4.25 16.27 15.50
C GLU A 27 -4.57 15.68 16.88
N ALA A 28 -3.68 15.82 17.85
CA ALA A 28 -3.90 15.41 19.23
C ALA A 28 -5.07 16.17 19.89
N SER A 29 -5.18 17.46 19.63
CA SER A 29 -6.29 18.31 20.12
C SER A 29 -7.63 17.93 19.47
N SER A 30 -7.63 17.67 18.15
CA SER A 30 -8.82 17.23 17.41
C SER A 30 -9.34 15.89 17.92
N ARG A 31 -8.45 14.95 18.29
CA ARG A 31 -8.82 13.67 18.90
C ARG A 31 -9.42 13.81 20.30
N SER A 32 -8.90 14.74 21.10
CA SER A 32 -9.47 15.05 22.43
C SER A 32 -10.88 15.62 22.32
N HIS A 33 -11.11 16.49 21.34
CA HIS A 33 -12.44 17.04 21.06
C HIS A 33 -13.41 16.01 20.46
N LYS A 34 -12.95 15.11 19.59
CA LYS A 34 -13.77 14.03 19.01
C LYS A 34 -14.26 13.06 20.07
N ARG A 35 -13.39 12.66 21.01
CA ARG A 35 -13.80 11.84 22.17
C ARG A 35 -14.86 12.52 23.03
N ARG A 36 -14.78 13.84 23.23
CA ARG A 36 -15.81 14.60 23.97
C ARG A 36 -17.13 14.77 23.20
N ALA A 37 -17.11 14.77 21.87
CA ALA A 37 -18.31 14.91 21.05
C ALA A 37 -19.05 13.57 20.88
N GLU A 38 -18.30 12.47 20.69
CA GLU A 38 -18.86 11.11 20.58
C GLU A 38 -19.52 10.63 21.90
N GLU A 39 -19.02 11.08 23.06
CA GLU A 39 -19.63 10.81 24.37
C GLU A 39 -21.01 11.47 24.54
N VAL A 40 -21.30 12.53 23.78
CA VAL A 40 -22.57 13.28 23.82
C VAL A 40 -23.56 12.74 22.77
N GLU A 41 -23.10 12.26 21.62
CA GLU A 41 -23.96 11.71 20.56
C GLU A 41 -24.43 10.26 20.80
N HIS A 42 -23.72 9.47 21.60
CA HIS A 42 -24.09 8.05 21.81
C HIS A 42 -25.38 7.82 22.62
N ARG A 43 -26.01 8.88 23.17
CA ARG A 43 -27.35 8.79 23.79
C ARG A 43 -28.53 8.91 22.80
N GLY A 44 -28.29 9.18 21.52
CA GLY A 44 -29.35 9.71 20.64
C GLY A 44 -29.93 8.83 19.52
N ARG A 45 -29.24 7.80 19.02
CA ARG A 45 -29.71 7.08 17.80
C ARG A 45 -29.36 5.60 17.77
N GLN A 46 -30.36 4.75 18.02
CA GLN A 46 -30.40 3.36 17.55
C GLN A 46 -31.30 3.29 16.29
N GLY A 47 -30.81 2.57 15.27
CA GLY A 47 -31.48 2.34 13.98
C GLY A 47 -30.49 2.60 12.84
N THR A 48 -30.34 1.78 11.80
CA THR A 48 -31.04 0.59 11.32
C THR A 48 -30.06 -0.03 10.31
N LEU A 49 -29.92 -1.36 10.25
CA LEU A 49 -29.60 -2.19 9.06
C LEU A 49 -29.13 -3.58 9.51
N ARG A 50 -30.12 -4.44 9.73
CA ARG A 50 -30.02 -5.88 9.98
C ARG A 50 -30.11 -6.56 8.61
N TRP A 51 -29.04 -7.18 8.12
CA TRP A 51 -29.09 -8.06 6.96
C TRP A 51 -28.34 -9.37 7.24
N LEU A 52 -28.96 -10.47 6.80
CA LEU A 52 -28.60 -11.89 6.92
C LEU A 52 -29.08 -12.64 8.19
N HIS A 53 -30.38 -12.96 8.16
CA HIS A 53 -30.94 -14.16 8.78
C HIS A 53 -30.59 -15.38 7.90
N ILE A 54 -29.98 -16.42 8.47
CA ILE A 54 -29.84 -17.74 7.84
C ILE A 54 -30.85 -18.68 8.52
N PRO A 55 -31.53 -19.60 7.80
CA PRO A 55 -32.62 -20.39 8.38
C PRO A 55 -32.09 -21.45 9.34
N ASP A 56 -32.72 -21.56 10.51
CA ASP A 56 -32.49 -22.66 11.45
C ASP A 56 -32.86 -24.00 10.80
N ARG A 57 -31.97 -24.99 10.94
CA ARG A 57 -32.29 -26.40 10.67
C ARG A 57 -32.62 -27.12 11.99
N PRO A 58 -33.50 -28.12 11.94
CA PRO A 58 -34.21 -28.62 13.10
C PRO A 58 -33.42 -29.67 13.88
N ASP A 59 -33.95 -29.95 15.07
CA ASP A 59 -33.71 -31.12 15.92
C ASP A 59 -32.49 -31.09 16.85
N SER A 60 -32.72 -30.57 18.06
CA SER A 60 -32.37 -31.32 19.27
C SER A 60 -33.39 -31.04 20.38
N LYS A 61 -34.14 -32.09 20.70
CA LYS A 61 -35.15 -32.17 21.75
C LYS A 61 -34.51 -31.98 23.14
N GLU A 62 -35.13 -31.09 23.93
CA GLU A 62 -35.49 -31.24 25.37
C GLU A 62 -34.39 -31.57 26.43
N PRO A 63 -34.60 -31.26 27.74
CA PRO A 63 -35.90 -31.04 28.39
C PRO A 63 -36.08 -29.78 29.22
N ILE A 64 -37.37 -29.47 29.28
CA ILE A 64 -38.09 -28.58 30.17
C ILE A 64 -37.78 -28.91 31.63
N ILE A 65 -37.34 -27.92 32.40
CA ILE A 65 -37.55 -27.88 33.85
C ILE A 65 -38.32 -26.61 34.17
N ASP A 66 -39.51 -26.83 34.70
CA ASP A 66 -40.51 -25.89 35.13
C ASP A 66 -40.32 -25.55 36.63
N LYS A 67 -40.86 -24.40 37.03
CA LYS A 67 -41.30 -23.98 38.39
C LYS A 67 -40.34 -23.18 39.29
N ARG A 68 -40.72 -21.90 39.42
CA ARG A 68 -41.37 -21.26 40.59
C ARG A 68 -40.62 -20.10 41.27
N HIS A 69 -41.37 -19.00 41.31
CA HIS A 69 -41.38 -17.81 42.18
C HIS A 69 -40.61 -17.83 43.51
N GLN A 70 -39.90 -16.72 43.79
CA GLN A 70 -40.12 -15.76 44.91
C GLN A 70 -39.00 -14.68 44.95
N PRO A 71 -39.03 -13.61 45.80
CA PRO A 71 -39.47 -12.24 45.50
C PRO A 71 -38.31 -11.20 45.64
N PRO A 72 -38.54 -9.87 45.53
CA PRO A 72 -37.47 -8.88 45.37
C PRO A 72 -36.97 -8.36 46.72
N GLU A 73 -35.64 -8.30 46.90
CA GLU A 73 -35.03 -7.48 47.94
C GLU A 73 -33.81 -6.70 47.41
N ASP A 74 -34.01 -5.40 47.56
CA ASP A 74 -33.17 -4.21 47.68
C ASP A 74 -31.64 -4.30 47.91
N ASP A 75 -31.03 -3.20 47.50
CA ASP A 75 -29.78 -2.59 47.92
C ASP A 75 -28.42 -3.25 47.62
N GLY A 76 -27.67 -2.55 46.76
CA GLY A 76 -26.22 -2.72 46.63
C GLY A 76 -25.66 -2.18 45.33
N GLN A 77 -25.63 -0.84 45.17
CA GLN A 77 -24.84 -0.20 44.11
C GLN A 77 -23.36 -0.58 44.24
N ALA A 78 -22.92 -1.51 43.39
CA ALA A 78 -21.51 -1.72 43.08
C ALA A 78 -21.20 -1.05 41.72
N PRO A 79 -20.05 -0.37 41.59
CA PRO A 79 -19.69 0.33 40.36
C PRO A 79 -19.50 -0.69 39.23
N GLY A 80 -20.29 -0.50 38.17
CA GLY A 80 -20.24 -1.35 36.97
C GLY A 80 -18.82 -1.45 36.43
N LYS A 81 -18.30 -2.68 36.38
CA LYS A 81 -17.08 -3.00 35.62
C LYS A 81 -17.30 -2.56 34.17
N PRO A 82 -16.37 -1.83 33.54
CA PRO A 82 -16.47 -1.53 32.12
C PRO A 82 -16.42 -2.84 31.36
N THR A 83 -17.54 -3.22 30.78
CA THR A 83 -17.65 -4.34 29.86
C THR A 83 -16.74 -4.01 28.70
N THR A 84 -15.60 -4.70 28.64
CA THR A 84 -14.69 -4.60 27.51
C THR A 84 -15.42 -5.20 26.33
N GLU A 85 -16.07 -4.38 25.50
CA GLU A 85 -16.61 -4.82 24.23
C GLU A 85 -15.45 -5.44 23.45
N ALA A 86 -15.46 -6.78 23.41
CA ALA A 86 -14.51 -7.53 22.62
C ALA A 86 -14.74 -7.10 21.17
N LEU A 87 -13.74 -6.41 20.61
CA LEU A 87 -13.66 -6.07 19.19
C LEU A 87 -14.05 -7.32 18.39
N VAL A 88 -15.23 -7.30 17.80
CA VAL A 88 -15.66 -8.32 16.86
C VAL A 88 -14.77 -8.16 15.63
N VAL A 89 -13.72 -8.96 15.58
CA VAL A 89 -12.81 -9.02 14.43
C VAL A 89 -13.62 -9.66 13.29
N PRO A 90 -13.82 -8.97 12.16
CA PRO A 90 -14.49 -9.59 11.02
C PRO A 90 -13.74 -10.87 10.63
N THR A 91 -14.49 -11.93 10.43
CA THR A 91 -13.98 -13.26 10.09
C THR A 91 -13.01 -13.15 8.90
N PRO A 92 -11.80 -13.73 8.98
CA PRO A 92 -10.82 -13.60 7.91
C PRO A 92 -11.39 -14.08 6.58
N VAL A 93 -11.25 -13.24 5.55
CA VAL A 93 -11.54 -13.57 4.16
C VAL A 93 -10.50 -14.62 3.74
N GLY A 94 -10.85 -15.90 3.88
CA GLY A 94 -9.92 -17.02 3.67
C GLY A 94 -10.20 -18.32 4.46
N ALA A 95 -11.37 -18.44 5.13
CA ALA A 95 -11.73 -19.50 6.09
C ALA A 95 -11.67 -20.98 5.64
N GLY A 96 -11.04 -21.33 4.51
CA GLY A 96 -10.89 -22.71 4.04
C GLY A 96 -9.60 -23.41 4.46
N ARG A 97 -8.56 -22.71 4.96
CA ARG A 97 -7.26 -23.31 5.29
C ARG A 97 -6.87 -23.04 6.74
N PHE A 98 -6.62 -24.12 7.49
CA PHE A 98 -6.20 -24.04 8.88
C PHE A 98 -4.69 -23.82 8.94
N TYR A 99 -4.27 -22.59 9.27
CA TYR A 99 -2.88 -22.31 9.63
C TYR A 99 -2.76 -22.30 11.15
N PRO A 100 -1.69 -22.87 11.73
CA PRO A 100 -1.46 -22.88 13.17
C PRO A 100 -1.01 -21.50 13.68
N PHE A 101 -1.85 -20.48 13.51
CA PHE A 101 -1.57 -19.10 13.93
C PHE A 101 -1.76 -18.86 15.43
N GLY A 102 -2.18 -19.86 16.21
CA GLY A 102 -2.66 -19.67 17.60
C GLY A 102 -1.74 -18.80 18.46
N GLU A 103 -0.44 -19.10 18.50
CA GLU A 103 0.54 -18.32 19.27
C GLU A 103 1.00 -17.03 18.56
N LEU A 104 0.82 -16.94 17.25
CA LEU A 104 1.25 -15.78 16.44
C LEU A 104 0.22 -14.67 16.46
N ALA A 105 -1.07 -15.04 16.49
CA ALA A 105 -2.22 -14.16 16.46
C ALA A 105 -2.23 -13.14 17.61
N SER A 106 -1.65 -13.49 18.77
CA SER A 106 -1.63 -12.66 19.98
C SER A 106 -0.44 -11.69 20.06
N ARG A 107 0.52 -11.76 19.13
CA ARG A 107 1.77 -10.96 19.18
C ARG A 107 1.62 -9.51 18.71
N GLY A 108 0.43 -9.09 18.30
CA GLY A 108 0.17 -7.72 17.90
C GLY A 108 -1.27 -7.46 17.44
N PRO A 109 -1.63 -6.18 17.27
CA PRO A 109 -2.92 -5.80 16.73
C PRO A 109 -3.07 -6.30 15.30
N LEU A 110 -4.20 -6.94 15.00
CA LEU A 110 -4.55 -7.44 13.65
C LEU A 110 -3.56 -8.45 13.05
N THR A 111 -2.63 -9.02 13.82
CA THR A 111 -1.63 -9.99 13.33
C THR A 111 -2.28 -11.21 12.68
N ALA A 112 -3.30 -11.80 13.33
CA ALA A 112 -4.02 -12.94 12.78
C ALA A 112 -4.68 -12.64 11.42
N ARG A 113 -5.32 -11.45 11.32
CA ARG A 113 -5.95 -10.98 10.09
C ARG A 113 -4.92 -10.77 8.99
N ALA A 114 -3.78 -10.16 9.32
CA ALA A 114 -2.68 -9.92 8.39
C ALA A 114 -2.12 -11.24 7.85
N LEU A 115 -1.77 -12.19 8.72
CA LEU A 115 -1.22 -13.47 8.28
C LEU A 115 -2.22 -14.28 7.45
N SER A 116 -3.48 -14.37 7.87
CA SER A 116 -4.51 -15.07 7.10
C SER A 116 -4.64 -14.48 5.69
N TYR A 117 -4.74 -13.16 5.59
CA TYR A 117 -4.81 -12.49 4.29
C TYR A 117 -3.56 -12.69 3.44
N TYR A 118 -2.36 -12.68 4.05
CA TYR A 118 -1.14 -12.95 3.32
C TYR A 118 -1.15 -14.34 2.70
N PHE A 119 -1.39 -15.37 3.49
CA PHE A 119 -1.28 -16.75 3.02
C PHE A 119 -2.42 -17.16 2.08
N ASP A 120 -3.61 -16.61 2.26
CA ASP A 120 -4.77 -16.96 1.43
C ASP A 120 -4.86 -16.13 0.15
N ILE A 121 -4.49 -14.85 0.20
CA ILE A 121 -4.66 -13.92 -0.90
C ILE A 121 -3.33 -13.56 -1.54
N LEU A 122 -2.35 -13.05 -0.77
CA LEU A 122 -1.12 -12.48 -1.34
C LEU A 122 -0.10 -13.52 -1.80
N LEU A 123 0.08 -14.61 -1.04
CA LEU A 123 1.09 -15.63 -1.31
C LEU A 123 0.96 -16.25 -2.73
N PRO A 124 -0.24 -16.61 -3.22
CA PRO A 124 -0.38 -17.06 -4.62
C PRO A 124 0.12 -16.04 -5.64
N HIS A 125 -0.10 -14.74 -5.40
CA HIS A 125 0.37 -13.68 -6.29
C HIS A 125 1.88 -13.52 -6.22
N ASP A 126 2.45 -13.45 -5.01
CA ASP A 126 3.90 -13.36 -4.79
C ASP A 126 4.61 -14.57 -5.43
N ALA A 127 4.09 -15.77 -5.22
CA ALA A 127 4.67 -16.98 -5.78
C ALA A 127 4.62 -17.00 -7.31
N LYS A 128 3.52 -16.55 -7.92
CA LYS A 128 3.43 -16.39 -9.38
C LYS A 128 4.42 -15.34 -9.90
N ALA A 129 4.59 -14.22 -9.20
CA ALA A 129 5.57 -13.17 -9.55
C ALA A 129 7.02 -13.69 -9.45
N LEU A 130 7.28 -14.59 -8.51
CA LEU A 130 8.56 -15.30 -8.36
C LEU A 130 8.75 -16.44 -9.38
N GLY A 131 7.75 -16.71 -10.24
CA GLY A 131 7.79 -17.80 -11.22
C GLY A 131 7.68 -19.20 -10.58
N LEU A 132 7.07 -19.30 -9.41
CA LEU A 132 6.89 -20.56 -8.70
C LEU A 132 5.65 -21.29 -9.22
N GLY A 133 5.80 -22.59 -9.48
CA GLY A 133 4.68 -23.50 -9.65
C GLY A 133 3.98 -23.79 -8.31
N GLU A 134 2.95 -24.63 -8.34
CA GLU A 134 2.15 -24.95 -7.15
C GLU A 134 2.98 -25.53 -5.99
N VAL A 135 3.88 -26.48 -6.30
CA VAL A 135 4.80 -27.08 -5.31
C VAL A 135 5.74 -26.03 -4.71
N GLY A 136 6.30 -25.16 -5.55
CA GLY A 136 7.17 -24.06 -5.12
C GLY A 136 6.43 -23.06 -4.24
N THR A 137 5.19 -22.73 -4.58
CA THR A 137 4.31 -21.85 -3.80
C THR A 137 4.09 -22.41 -2.39
N ARG A 138 3.78 -23.70 -2.28
CA ARG A 138 3.58 -24.36 -0.97
C ARG A 138 4.88 -24.40 -0.16
N SER A 139 6.02 -24.70 -0.79
CA SER A 139 7.33 -24.71 -0.12
C SER A 139 7.69 -23.33 0.42
N PHE A 140 7.58 -22.29 -0.42
CA PHE A 140 7.84 -20.91 -0.05
C PHE A 140 6.92 -20.42 1.08
N GLY A 141 5.62 -20.70 0.97
CA GLY A 141 4.65 -20.37 2.02
C GLY A 141 4.96 -21.07 3.35
N ARG A 142 5.31 -22.35 3.33
CA ARG A 142 5.70 -23.10 4.54
C ARG A 142 6.96 -22.52 5.17
N GLY A 143 7.94 -22.13 4.36
CA GLY A 143 9.15 -21.43 4.82
C GLY A 143 8.82 -20.12 5.51
N LEU A 144 8.04 -19.26 4.86
CA LEU A 144 7.59 -17.97 5.41
C LEU A 144 6.85 -18.14 6.73
N LEU A 145 5.94 -19.12 6.80
CA LEU A 145 5.22 -19.41 8.03
C LEU A 145 6.17 -19.89 9.15
N SER A 146 7.12 -20.78 8.83
CA SER A 146 8.11 -21.23 9.82
C SER A 146 9.05 -20.10 10.27
N TRP A 147 9.39 -19.16 9.41
CA TRP A 147 10.23 -18.02 9.79
C TRP A 147 9.43 -17.02 10.62
N ALA A 148 8.19 -16.72 10.23
CA ALA A 148 7.30 -15.87 11.02
C ALA A 148 7.03 -16.47 12.41
N SER A 149 7.02 -17.80 12.56
CA SER A 149 6.84 -18.43 13.88
C SER A 149 8.07 -18.37 14.78
N LYS A 150 9.27 -18.32 14.19
CA LYS A 150 10.55 -18.34 14.91
C LYS A 150 11.20 -16.97 15.09
N HIS A 151 10.84 -16.00 14.25
CA HIS A 151 11.51 -14.71 14.17
C HIS A 151 10.50 -13.57 14.17
N ASP A 152 10.46 -12.82 15.27
CA ASP A 152 9.57 -11.66 15.43
C ASP A 152 9.80 -10.61 14.33
N LEU A 153 11.04 -10.40 13.89
CA LEU A 153 11.36 -9.57 12.73
C LEU A 153 10.51 -9.91 11.49
N ILE A 154 10.40 -11.20 11.16
CA ILE A 154 9.66 -11.67 9.99
C ILE A 154 8.16 -11.58 10.24
N LEU A 155 7.71 -11.98 11.43
CA LEU A 155 6.31 -11.89 11.82
C LEU A 155 5.78 -10.45 11.69
N HIS A 156 6.46 -9.50 12.31
CA HIS A 156 6.04 -8.11 12.29
C HIS A 156 6.23 -7.47 10.92
N GLY A 157 7.31 -7.80 10.20
CA GLY A 157 7.54 -7.32 8.82
C GLY A 157 6.44 -7.77 7.87
N LEU A 158 6.12 -9.06 7.88
CA LEU A 158 5.07 -9.64 7.04
C LEU A 158 3.69 -9.10 7.40
N SER A 159 3.42 -8.92 8.69
CA SER A 159 2.16 -8.34 9.16
C SER A 159 2.02 -6.88 8.71
N ALA A 160 3.05 -6.05 8.90
CA ALA A 160 3.03 -4.66 8.44
C ALA A 160 2.82 -4.58 6.92
N PHE A 161 3.62 -5.33 6.15
CA PHE A 161 3.51 -5.39 4.69
C PHE A 161 2.10 -5.79 4.23
N THR A 162 1.51 -6.79 4.88
CA THR A 162 0.16 -7.25 4.52
C THR A 162 -0.91 -6.24 4.91
N LEU A 163 -0.79 -5.60 6.07
CA LEU A 163 -1.73 -4.59 6.52
C LEU A 163 -1.69 -3.34 5.63
N CYS A 164 -0.54 -2.98 5.04
CA CYS A 164 -0.47 -1.96 3.99
C CYS A 164 -1.39 -2.29 2.80
N SER A 165 -1.62 -3.58 2.52
CA SER A 165 -2.57 -3.99 1.49
C SER A 165 -4.04 -3.91 1.92
N LEU A 166 -4.32 -3.84 3.22
CA LEU A 166 -5.65 -3.84 3.82
C LEU A 166 -6.14 -2.47 4.33
N GLU A 167 -5.23 -1.49 4.51
CA GLU A 167 -5.57 -0.20 5.15
C GLU A 167 -6.70 0.55 4.43
N CYS A 168 -6.78 0.48 3.10
CA CYS A 168 -7.85 1.12 2.33
C CYS A 168 -9.26 0.60 2.66
N GLN A 169 -9.37 -0.58 3.27
CA GLN A 169 -10.64 -1.16 3.70
C GLN A 169 -11.06 -0.70 5.11
N ASP A 170 -10.21 0.07 5.81
CA ASP A 170 -10.41 0.41 7.21
C ASP A 170 -10.61 1.90 7.45
N ILE A 171 -11.88 2.28 7.58
CA ILE A 171 -12.31 3.66 7.86
C ILE A 171 -11.97 4.08 9.31
N THR A 172 -11.72 3.12 10.21
CA THR A 172 -11.50 3.38 11.64
C THR A 172 -10.06 3.81 11.98
N GLY A 173 -9.12 3.61 11.05
CA GLY A 173 -7.69 3.84 11.26
C GLY A 173 -7.01 2.83 12.19
N ASN A 174 -7.69 1.73 12.56
CA ASN A 174 -7.11 0.64 13.35
C ASN A 174 -5.93 -0.03 12.63
N THR A 175 -6.06 -0.21 11.32
CA THR A 175 -5.08 -0.82 10.43
C THR A 175 -3.85 0.05 10.34
N SER A 176 -4.01 1.37 10.19
CA SER A 176 -2.89 2.33 10.23
C SER A 176 -2.09 2.23 11.54
N ARG A 177 -2.78 2.18 12.68
CA ARG A 177 -2.14 1.99 14.00
C ARG A 177 -1.43 0.65 14.12
N ALA A 178 -2.02 -0.41 13.57
CA ALA A 178 -1.40 -1.74 13.54
C ALA A 178 -0.15 -1.76 12.64
N ILE A 179 -0.17 -1.14 11.46
CA ILE A 179 1.00 -0.98 10.58
C ILE A 179 2.13 -0.30 11.35
N MET A 180 1.85 0.82 12.01
CA MET A 180 2.86 1.55 12.79
C MET A 180 3.41 0.74 13.97
N PHE A 181 2.56 -0.02 14.67
CA PHE A 181 3.00 -0.92 15.73
C PHE A 181 3.99 -1.97 15.19
N HIS A 182 3.61 -2.67 14.13
CA HIS A 182 4.42 -3.73 13.53
C HIS A 182 5.73 -3.18 12.95
N ARG A 183 5.67 -2.05 12.24
CA ARG A 183 6.86 -1.34 11.75
C ARG A 183 7.83 -0.99 12.86
N ASN A 184 7.34 -0.43 13.97
CA ASN A 184 8.21 -0.07 15.10
C ASN A 184 8.90 -1.31 15.71
N LYS A 185 8.21 -2.46 15.78
CA LYS A 185 8.81 -3.72 16.22
C LYS A 185 9.92 -4.20 15.27
N VAL A 186 9.68 -4.13 13.96
CA VAL A 186 10.70 -4.43 12.94
C VAL A 186 11.94 -3.56 13.14
N LEU A 187 11.77 -2.24 13.27
CA LEU A 187 12.87 -1.30 13.45
C LEU A 187 13.69 -1.58 14.72
N LEU A 188 13.03 -1.91 15.83
CA LEU A 188 13.70 -2.27 17.08
C LEU A 188 14.51 -3.56 16.96
N ASP A 189 13.95 -4.61 16.36
CA ASP A 189 14.65 -5.89 16.17
C ASP A 189 15.81 -5.75 15.18
N LEU A 190 15.60 -5.04 14.05
CA LEU A 190 16.68 -4.70 13.11
C LEU A 190 17.85 -4.00 13.81
N HIS A 191 17.56 -2.98 14.63
CA HIS A 191 18.59 -2.26 15.36
C HIS A 191 19.30 -3.16 16.40
N SER A 192 18.55 -4.03 17.08
CA SER A 192 19.13 -4.97 18.04
C SER A 192 20.04 -6.00 17.36
N ARG A 193 19.67 -6.54 16.21
CA ARG A 193 20.49 -7.51 15.46
C ARG A 193 21.75 -6.85 14.90
N LEU A 194 21.60 -5.68 14.28
CA LEU A 194 22.73 -4.92 13.74
C LEU A 194 23.72 -4.51 14.83
N SER A 195 23.27 -4.11 16.02
CA SER A 195 24.16 -3.77 17.14
C SER A 195 24.93 -4.99 17.67
N ARG A 196 24.36 -6.19 17.56
CA ARG A 196 25.02 -7.48 17.86
C ARG A 196 25.83 -8.03 16.69
N GLN A 197 25.92 -7.30 15.57
CA GLN A 197 26.57 -7.75 14.34
C GLN A 197 26.01 -9.08 13.78
N GLN A 198 24.75 -9.38 14.09
CA GLN A 198 24.07 -10.56 13.58
C GLN A 198 23.66 -10.32 12.12
N VAL A 199 24.38 -10.95 11.19
CA VAL A 199 24.13 -10.86 9.74
C VAL A 199 23.67 -12.23 9.24
N ASP A 200 22.37 -12.36 9.00
CA ASP A 200 21.73 -13.60 8.54
C ASP A 200 20.65 -13.31 7.48
N ASP A 201 20.13 -14.37 6.87
CA ASP A 201 19.08 -14.26 5.84
C ASP A 201 17.77 -13.70 6.40
N VAL A 202 17.53 -13.86 7.71
CA VAL A 202 16.38 -13.30 8.43
C VAL A 202 16.48 -11.77 8.50
N LEU A 203 17.67 -11.23 8.79
CA LEU A 203 17.92 -9.79 8.75
C LEU A 203 17.69 -9.23 7.34
N ILE A 204 18.20 -9.90 6.31
CA ILE A 204 18.04 -9.48 4.91
C ILE A 204 16.55 -9.44 4.54
N GLN A 205 15.79 -10.50 4.85
CA GLN A 205 14.35 -10.54 4.58
C GLN A 205 13.59 -9.48 5.38
N GLY A 206 13.95 -9.23 6.63
CA GLY A 206 13.36 -8.18 7.45
C GLY A 206 13.54 -6.78 6.84
N MET A 207 14.74 -6.49 6.29
CA MET A 207 14.98 -5.24 5.56
C MET A 207 14.19 -5.19 4.24
N ALA A 208 14.11 -6.31 3.52
CA ALA A 208 13.35 -6.42 2.27
C ALA A 208 11.85 -6.17 2.46
N LEU A 209 11.29 -6.57 3.61
CA LEU A 209 9.90 -6.31 4.01
C LEU A 209 9.68 -4.87 4.52
N LEU A 210 10.68 -4.28 5.20
CA LEU A 210 10.55 -2.93 5.74
C LEU A 210 10.49 -1.85 4.65
N ILE A 211 11.32 -1.98 3.60
CA ILE A 211 11.39 -1.00 2.51
C ILE A 211 10.02 -0.70 1.87
N PRO A 212 9.23 -1.69 1.39
CA PRO A 212 7.92 -1.43 0.82
C PRO A 212 6.91 -0.90 1.85
N VAL A 213 7.06 -1.24 3.13
CA VAL A 213 6.24 -0.67 4.22
C VAL A 213 6.54 0.81 4.40
N ASP A 214 7.81 1.21 4.40
CA ASP A 214 8.21 2.60 4.51
C ASP A 214 7.82 3.43 3.29
N ASP A 215 7.96 2.85 2.10
CA ASP A 215 7.49 3.46 0.86
C ASP A 215 5.96 3.67 0.88
N TYR A 216 5.21 2.66 1.33
CA TYR A 216 3.75 2.74 1.52
C TYR A 216 3.35 3.90 2.45
N LEU A 217 4.06 4.06 3.57
CA LEU A 217 3.81 5.13 4.53
C LEU A 217 4.27 6.51 4.05
N GLY A 218 4.82 6.60 2.84
CA GLY A 218 5.34 7.85 2.27
C GLY A 218 6.69 8.28 2.86
N HIS A 219 7.41 7.37 3.51
CA HIS A 219 8.77 7.61 3.99
C HIS A 219 9.83 7.19 2.96
N TYR A 220 9.59 7.50 1.69
CA TYR A 220 10.44 7.10 0.56
C TYR A 220 11.89 7.60 0.71
N GLU A 221 12.13 8.66 1.48
CA GLU A 221 13.48 9.15 1.78
C GLU A 221 14.36 8.13 2.52
N PHE A 222 13.77 7.15 3.23
CA PHE A 222 14.52 6.09 3.88
C PHE A 222 14.87 4.94 2.95
N GLY A 223 14.19 4.82 1.80
CA GLY A 223 14.44 3.77 0.81
C GLY A 223 15.93 3.63 0.48
N PRO A 224 16.60 4.68 -0.02
CA PRO A 224 18.03 4.62 -0.36
C PRO A 224 18.93 4.24 0.83
N VAL A 225 18.58 4.68 2.03
CA VAL A 225 19.33 4.35 3.26
C VAL A 225 19.19 2.87 3.60
N HIS A 226 17.97 2.34 3.59
CA HIS A 226 17.71 0.91 3.84
C HIS A 226 18.41 0.06 2.80
N LEU A 227 18.32 0.45 1.52
CA LEU A 227 18.97 -0.26 0.43
C LEU A 227 20.49 -0.28 0.60
N ASN A 228 21.11 0.85 0.89
CA ASN A 228 22.56 0.91 1.12
C ASN A 228 22.95 0.01 2.30
N GLY A 229 22.21 0.08 3.40
CA GLY A 229 22.40 -0.80 4.55
C GLY A 229 22.26 -2.28 4.20
N MET A 230 21.26 -2.63 3.39
CA MET A 230 20.98 -4.00 2.95
C MET A 230 22.12 -4.53 2.06
N ARG A 231 22.67 -3.69 1.17
CA ARG A 231 23.85 -4.04 0.36
C ARG A 231 25.07 -4.36 1.23
N GLU A 232 25.32 -3.58 2.29
CA GLU A 232 26.39 -3.88 3.24
C GLU A 232 26.15 -5.19 4.01
N VAL A 233 24.92 -5.44 4.45
CA VAL A 233 24.54 -6.71 5.10
C VAL A 233 24.75 -7.90 4.15
N VAL A 234 24.37 -7.79 2.88
CA VAL A 234 24.59 -8.83 1.86
C VAL A 234 26.07 -9.07 1.62
N LYS A 235 26.88 -8.01 1.58
CA LYS A 235 28.34 -8.12 1.46
C LYS A 235 28.93 -8.88 2.65
N LEU A 236 28.53 -8.53 3.87
CA LEU A 236 28.95 -9.20 5.11
C LEU A 236 28.47 -10.66 5.17
N ARG A 237 27.33 -10.99 4.56
CA ARG A 237 26.79 -12.36 4.48
C ARG A 237 27.61 -13.29 3.59
N GLY A 238 28.54 -12.75 2.79
CA GLY A 238 29.34 -13.49 1.80
C GLY A 238 28.99 -13.16 0.35
N GLY A 239 28.25 -12.08 0.10
CA GLY A 239 27.81 -11.69 -1.24
C GLY A 239 26.44 -12.23 -1.63
N PHE A 240 25.98 -11.86 -2.84
CA PHE A 240 24.63 -12.17 -3.31
C PHE A 240 24.34 -13.66 -3.41
N ASP A 241 25.33 -14.47 -3.80
CA ASP A 241 25.15 -15.92 -3.95
C ASP A 241 24.99 -16.64 -2.61
N ALA A 242 25.52 -16.06 -1.53
CA ALA A 242 25.36 -16.59 -0.17
C ALA A 242 23.95 -16.35 0.41
N VAL A 243 23.17 -15.42 -0.17
CA VAL A 243 21.83 -15.09 0.30
C VAL A 243 20.87 -16.24 0.04
N GLY A 244 20.11 -16.63 1.07
CA GLY A 244 19.14 -17.72 1.02
C GLY A 244 19.73 -19.09 1.33
N SER A 245 21.03 -19.19 1.60
CA SER A 245 21.68 -20.46 1.95
C SER A 245 21.31 -20.97 3.34
N SER A 246 20.72 -20.14 4.23
CA SER A 246 20.26 -20.59 5.54
C SER A 246 19.04 -21.52 5.46
N ASP A 247 18.26 -21.44 4.37
CA ASP A 247 17.14 -22.34 4.08
C ASP A 247 16.93 -22.39 2.56
N GLU A 248 17.80 -23.15 1.88
CA GLU A 248 17.87 -23.18 0.42
C GLU A 248 16.58 -23.72 -0.22
N ASN A 249 15.91 -24.66 0.46
CA ASN A 249 14.71 -25.33 -0.05
C ASN A 249 13.47 -24.43 -0.04
N ALA A 250 13.33 -23.56 0.97
CA ALA A 250 12.19 -22.67 1.06
C ALA A 250 12.48 -21.28 0.47
N PHE A 251 13.67 -20.75 0.74
CA PHE A 251 14.01 -19.37 0.45
C PHE A 251 15.07 -19.22 -0.62
N GLY A 252 16.19 -19.94 -0.58
CA GLY A 252 17.24 -20.00 -1.62
C GLY A 252 17.18 -18.88 -2.68
N ARG A 253 16.76 -19.25 -3.90
CA ARG A 253 16.59 -18.31 -5.02
C ARG A 253 15.47 -17.27 -4.79
N ASN A 254 14.40 -17.61 -4.08
CA ASN A 254 13.26 -16.72 -3.81
C ASN A 254 13.65 -15.50 -2.99
N LEU A 255 14.53 -15.65 -1.99
CA LEU A 255 15.04 -14.54 -1.19
C LEU A 255 15.92 -13.61 -2.04
N ARG A 256 16.75 -14.17 -2.92
CA ARG A 256 17.54 -13.40 -3.89
C ARG A 256 16.63 -12.61 -4.84
N MET A 257 15.54 -13.21 -5.30
CA MET A 257 14.55 -12.53 -6.13
C MET A 257 13.83 -11.42 -5.37
N SER A 258 13.38 -11.69 -4.14
CA SER A 258 12.77 -10.67 -3.27
C SER A 258 13.72 -9.49 -3.06
N LEU A 259 15.00 -9.76 -2.80
CA LEU A 259 16.04 -8.75 -2.67
C LEU A 259 16.14 -7.90 -3.95
N LEU A 260 16.24 -8.52 -5.13
CA LEU A 260 16.31 -7.80 -6.41
C LEU A 260 15.07 -6.93 -6.66
N VAL A 261 13.87 -7.43 -6.32
CA VAL A 261 12.63 -6.66 -6.41
C VAL A 261 12.72 -5.43 -5.51
N THR A 262 13.06 -5.61 -4.23
CA THR A 262 13.19 -4.49 -3.29
C THR A 262 14.27 -3.49 -3.71
N GLN A 263 15.42 -3.95 -4.22
CA GLN A 263 16.46 -3.09 -4.77
C GLN A 263 15.91 -2.26 -5.94
N SER A 264 15.19 -2.90 -6.86
CA SER A 264 14.60 -2.21 -8.01
C SER A 264 13.58 -1.15 -7.58
N MET A 265 12.78 -1.38 -6.52
CA MET A 265 11.83 -0.39 -6.01
C MET A 265 12.50 0.91 -5.55
N VAL A 266 13.72 0.81 -5.01
CA VAL A 266 14.45 1.95 -4.43
C VAL A 266 15.45 2.58 -5.41
N ASP A 267 16.09 1.80 -6.28
CA ASP A 267 17.01 2.34 -7.28
C ASP A 267 16.25 3.06 -8.42
N PHE A 268 15.02 2.62 -8.68
CA PHE A 268 14.15 3.15 -9.73
C PHE A 268 13.90 4.67 -9.64
N PRO A 269 13.58 5.27 -8.49
CA PRO A 269 13.35 6.71 -8.38
C PRO A 269 14.63 7.54 -8.43
N CYS A 270 15.77 6.99 -7.98
CA CYS A 270 17.01 7.74 -7.83
C CYS A 270 17.77 7.97 -9.14
N ASN A 271 17.54 7.12 -10.15
CA ASN A 271 18.25 7.19 -11.44
C ASN A 271 17.45 7.88 -12.56
N TRP A 272 16.70 8.95 -12.25
CA TRP A 272 15.91 9.69 -13.27
C TRP A 272 16.76 10.55 -14.22
N GLY A 273 18.03 10.18 -14.46
CA GLY A 273 18.76 10.74 -15.58
C GLY A 273 18.13 10.20 -16.87
N LEU A 274 17.39 11.04 -17.60
CA LEU A 274 16.88 10.71 -18.94
C LEU A 274 18.07 10.30 -19.81
N PRO A 275 18.28 9.00 -20.10
CA PRO A 275 19.26 8.64 -21.12
C PRO A 275 18.66 9.12 -22.44
N SER A 276 19.42 9.83 -23.27
CA SER A 276 18.98 10.15 -24.62
C SER A 276 18.90 8.83 -25.40
N PRO A 277 17.70 8.26 -25.65
CA PRO A 277 17.62 7.00 -26.34
C PRO A 277 17.95 7.20 -27.81
N LEU A 278 18.51 6.17 -28.44
CA LEU A 278 18.71 6.15 -29.88
C LEU A 278 17.35 6.37 -30.58
N PRO A 279 17.32 7.13 -31.69
CA PRO A 279 16.07 7.46 -32.38
C PRO A 279 15.31 6.21 -32.80
N VAL A 280 14.08 6.08 -32.28
CA VAL A 280 13.06 5.14 -32.78
C VAL A 280 12.70 5.56 -34.21
N ARG A 281 12.59 4.61 -35.14
CA ARG A 281 12.13 4.93 -36.51
C ARG A 281 10.65 5.34 -36.44
N GLU A 282 10.29 6.53 -36.91
CA GLU A 282 8.90 7.05 -36.83
C GLU A 282 7.84 6.07 -37.36
N GLU A 283 8.20 5.25 -38.35
CA GLU A 283 7.33 4.23 -38.94
C GLU A 283 6.86 3.17 -37.95
N THR A 284 7.66 2.85 -36.92
CA THR A 284 7.29 1.81 -35.97
C THR A 284 6.14 2.29 -35.09
N ALA A 285 6.10 3.55 -34.65
CA ALA A 285 5.12 4.01 -33.65
C ALA A 285 3.67 4.21 -34.16
N LEU A 286 3.39 4.01 -35.45
CA LEU A 286 2.08 4.32 -36.05
C LEU A 286 0.93 3.48 -35.50
N ASP A 287 1.21 2.27 -35.03
CA ASP A 287 0.22 1.35 -34.45
C ASP A 287 -0.03 1.56 -32.95
N LEU A 288 0.72 2.47 -32.31
CA LEU A 288 0.53 2.80 -30.90
C LEU A 288 -0.63 3.77 -30.68
N PRO A 289 -1.28 3.73 -29.50
CA PRO A 289 -2.18 4.79 -29.06
C PRO A 289 -1.51 6.17 -29.14
N PRO A 290 -2.26 7.26 -29.45
CA PRO A 290 -1.70 8.58 -29.71
C PRO A 290 -0.71 9.08 -28.65
N GLY A 291 -1.02 8.91 -27.36
CA GLY A 291 -0.16 9.31 -26.25
C GLY A 291 1.18 8.57 -26.24
N PHE A 292 1.18 7.25 -26.47
CA PHE A 292 2.44 6.49 -26.58
C PHE A 292 3.20 6.80 -27.87
N ARG A 293 2.50 7.07 -28.96
CA ARG A 293 3.09 7.51 -30.23
C ARG A 293 3.82 8.84 -30.07
N ASP A 294 3.20 9.79 -29.37
CA ASP A 294 3.82 11.07 -29.06
C ASP A 294 5.05 10.84 -28.16
N LEU A 295 4.94 10.07 -27.08
CA LEU A 295 6.11 9.75 -26.24
C LEU A 295 7.25 9.10 -27.04
N ALA A 296 6.96 8.17 -27.97
CA ALA A 296 7.96 7.58 -28.84
C ALA A 296 8.59 8.60 -29.80
N ARG A 297 7.77 9.47 -30.43
CA ARG A 297 8.22 10.52 -31.34
C ARG A 297 9.15 11.52 -30.66
N TYR A 298 8.85 11.89 -29.42
CA TYR A 298 9.68 12.77 -28.59
C TYR A 298 10.84 12.04 -27.90
N ARG A 299 11.09 10.77 -28.24
CA ARG A 299 12.18 9.94 -27.71
C ARG A 299 12.14 9.74 -26.20
N TYR A 300 10.94 9.70 -25.62
CA TYR A 300 10.74 9.25 -24.24
C TYR A 300 10.70 7.73 -24.13
N LEU A 301 10.41 7.03 -25.24
CA LEU A 301 10.35 5.57 -25.32
C LEU A 301 11.41 5.04 -26.29
N SER A 302 12.03 3.94 -25.90
CA SER A 302 12.91 3.08 -26.67
C SER A 302 12.10 2.07 -27.50
N GLU A 303 12.74 1.49 -28.51
CA GLU A 303 12.15 0.40 -29.32
C GLU A 303 11.71 -0.79 -28.46
N GLU A 304 12.44 -1.07 -27.38
CA GLU A 304 12.10 -2.14 -26.44
C GLU A 304 10.77 -1.85 -25.72
N ALA A 305 10.62 -0.64 -25.15
CA ALA A 305 9.38 -0.23 -24.51
C ALA A 305 8.21 -0.20 -25.50
N VAL A 306 8.44 0.26 -26.72
CA VAL A 306 7.45 0.23 -27.82
C VAL A 306 7.00 -1.20 -28.12
N GLY A 307 7.94 -2.16 -28.18
CA GLY A 307 7.63 -3.58 -28.34
C GLY A 307 6.77 -4.14 -27.20
N ILE A 308 7.06 -3.76 -25.95
CA ILE A 308 6.28 -4.15 -24.77
C ILE A 308 4.84 -3.58 -24.87
N ILE A 309 4.69 -2.30 -25.20
CA ILE A 309 3.38 -1.64 -25.34
C ILE A 309 2.55 -2.32 -26.44
N ARG A 310 3.14 -2.66 -27.59
CA ARG A 310 2.44 -3.44 -28.64
C ARG A 310 1.99 -4.80 -28.15
N GLY A 311 2.88 -5.51 -27.45
CA GLY A 311 2.57 -6.82 -26.86
C GLY A 311 1.35 -6.74 -25.93
N PHE A 312 1.27 -5.67 -25.13
CA PHE A 312 0.11 -5.40 -24.30
C PHE A 312 -1.15 -5.05 -25.12
N SER A 313 -1.06 -4.15 -26.10
CA SER A 313 -2.19 -3.75 -26.95
C SER A 313 -2.83 -4.95 -27.66
N HIS A 314 -2.00 -5.87 -28.16
CA HIS A 314 -2.46 -7.11 -28.77
C HIS A 314 -3.16 -8.03 -27.77
N TRP A 315 -2.58 -8.21 -26.57
CA TRP A 315 -3.24 -8.94 -25.48
C TRP A 315 -4.57 -8.30 -25.08
N LEU A 316 -4.62 -6.98 -24.92
CA LEU A 316 -5.83 -6.25 -24.55
C LEU A 316 -6.93 -6.48 -25.57
N THR A 317 -6.59 -6.42 -26.87
CA THR A 317 -7.55 -6.66 -27.95
C THR A 317 -8.11 -8.07 -27.93
N ARG A 318 -7.25 -9.10 -27.81
CA ARG A 318 -7.67 -10.50 -27.71
C ARG A 318 -8.49 -10.80 -26.45
N SER A 319 -8.16 -10.14 -25.36
CA SER A 319 -8.77 -10.44 -24.05
C SER A 319 -10.19 -9.88 -23.90
N LYS A 320 -10.59 -8.89 -24.71
CA LYS A 320 -11.95 -8.33 -24.74
C LYS A 320 -13.04 -9.37 -25.02
N GLU A 321 -12.70 -10.45 -25.71
CA GLU A 321 -13.62 -11.54 -26.04
C GLU A 321 -13.83 -12.54 -24.89
N SER A 322 -12.97 -12.50 -23.86
CA SER A 322 -13.00 -13.44 -22.74
C SER A 322 -13.66 -12.82 -21.51
N GLU A 323 -14.42 -13.63 -20.76
CA GLU A 323 -14.97 -13.24 -19.45
C GLU A 323 -13.83 -12.86 -18.48
N PRO A 324 -13.98 -11.79 -17.67
CA PRO A 324 -12.94 -11.33 -16.75
C PRO A 324 -12.42 -12.42 -15.80
N THR A 325 -13.30 -13.32 -15.34
CA THR A 325 -13.00 -14.40 -14.37
C THR A 325 -12.11 -15.52 -14.91
N VAL A 326 -12.01 -15.66 -16.23
CA VAL A 326 -11.16 -16.69 -16.89
C VAL A 326 -10.01 -16.06 -17.67
N ARG A 327 -9.98 -14.73 -17.78
CA ARG A 327 -8.98 -14.00 -18.55
C ARG A 327 -7.60 -14.20 -17.96
N GLN A 328 -6.67 -14.68 -18.77
CA GLN A 328 -5.26 -14.78 -18.39
C GLN A 328 -4.65 -13.39 -18.26
N THR A 329 -3.93 -13.15 -17.16
CA THR A 329 -3.20 -11.89 -16.98
C THR A 329 -1.97 -11.80 -17.89
N TRP A 330 -1.66 -10.60 -18.36
CA TRP A 330 -0.48 -10.32 -19.16
C TRP A 330 0.73 -9.99 -18.28
N ARG A 331 1.91 -10.44 -18.72
CA ARG A 331 3.19 -10.14 -18.10
C ARG A 331 4.23 -9.94 -19.21
N CYS A 332 5.16 -9.03 -18.97
CA CYS A 332 6.34 -8.83 -19.80
C CYS A 332 7.62 -9.09 -19.00
N SER A 333 8.65 -9.59 -19.66
CA SER A 333 10.01 -9.59 -19.11
C SER A 333 10.57 -8.17 -19.23
N MET A 334 10.79 -7.49 -18.10
CA MET A 334 11.40 -6.16 -18.11
C MET A 334 12.93 -6.28 -18.26
N SER A 335 13.47 -5.65 -19.29
CA SER A 335 14.92 -5.48 -19.44
C SER A 335 15.48 -4.46 -18.47
N ARG A 336 16.77 -4.65 -18.15
CA ARG A 336 17.52 -3.72 -17.31
C ARG A 336 17.76 -2.37 -18.00
N ASN A 337 17.68 -2.34 -19.33
CA ASN A 337 17.99 -1.17 -20.15
C ASN A 337 16.86 -0.15 -20.24
N LEU A 338 15.66 -0.50 -19.78
CA LEU A 338 14.54 0.43 -19.73
C LEU A 338 14.85 1.59 -18.79
N ASN A 339 14.56 2.81 -19.24
CA ASN A 339 14.57 4.00 -18.42
C ASN A 339 13.43 3.95 -17.39
N ASN A 340 13.41 4.90 -16.46
CA ASN A 340 12.44 4.83 -15.38
C ASN A 340 11.00 5.11 -15.85
N LEU A 341 10.78 6.02 -16.80
CA LEU A 341 9.44 6.23 -17.36
C LEU A 341 8.89 4.94 -17.96
N GLU A 342 9.70 4.25 -18.76
CA GLU A 342 9.32 3.00 -19.43
C GLU A 342 9.01 1.87 -18.46
N LYS A 343 9.84 1.70 -17.44
CA LYS A 343 9.60 0.75 -16.34
C LYS A 343 8.30 1.09 -15.59
N CYS A 344 8.01 2.36 -15.33
CA CYS A 344 6.72 2.78 -14.76
C CYS A 344 5.54 2.45 -15.69
N ILE A 345 5.70 2.67 -16.99
CA ILE A 345 4.70 2.26 -17.99
C ILE A 345 4.52 0.74 -17.92
N CYS A 346 5.59 -0.06 -17.92
CA CYS A 346 5.51 -1.53 -17.83
C CYS A 346 4.78 -2.01 -16.58
N VAL A 347 5.07 -1.41 -15.41
CA VAL A 347 4.34 -1.71 -14.16
C VAL A 347 2.87 -1.33 -14.29
N THR A 348 2.56 -0.16 -14.85
CA THR A 348 1.18 0.28 -15.09
C THR A 348 0.42 -0.68 -16.00
N LEU A 349 1.08 -1.17 -17.06
CA LEU A 349 0.51 -2.18 -17.95
C LEU A 349 0.23 -3.48 -17.19
N ALA A 350 1.15 -3.94 -16.35
CA ALA A 350 0.93 -5.12 -15.52
C ALA A 350 -0.25 -4.92 -14.54
N CYS A 351 -0.34 -3.75 -13.90
CA CYS A 351 -1.48 -3.40 -13.03
C CYS A 351 -2.79 -3.37 -13.81
N LEU A 352 -2.81 -2.77 -15.00
CA LEU A 352 -3.99 -2.75 -15.86
C LEU A 352 -4.39 -4.17 -16.29
N ALA A 353 -3.43 -5.02 -16.63
CA ALA A 353 -3.70 -6.42 -16.96
C ALA A 353 -4.34 -7.17 -15.80
N ASP A 354 -3.84 -6.95 -14.58
CA ASP A 354 -4.39 -7.58 -13.38
C ASP A 354 -5.82 -7.13 -13.13
N ASP A 355 -6.04 -5.81 -13.17
CA ASP A 355 -7.35 -5.18 -13.04
C ASP A 355 -8.39 -5.69 -14.03
N LEU A 356 -7.95 -6.01 -15.25
CA LEU A 356 -8.81 -6.50 -16.32
C LEU A 356 -8.98 -8.02 -16.28
N SER A 357 -8.17 -8.75 -15.52
CA SER A 357 -8.14 -10.22 -15.48
C SER A 357 -8.77 -10.80 -14.23
N ALA A 358 -8.77 -12.13 -14.12
CA ALA A 358 -9.25 -12.86 -12.96
C ALA A 358 -8.48 -12.55 -11.67
N MET A 359 -7.30 -11.91 -11.78
CA MET A 359 -6.44 -11.56 -10.65
C MET A 359 -7.03 -10.44 -9.79
N GLY A 360 -7.90 -9.59 -10.34
CA GLY A 360 -8.38 -8.39 -9.64
C GLY A 360 -7.26 -7.40 -9.34
N THR A 361 -7.47 -6.52 -8.35
CA THR A 361 -6.54 -5.43 -8.02
C THR A 361 -5.25 -5.95 -7.38
N HIS A 362 -4.14 -5.93 -8.12
CA HIS A 362 -2.83 -6.32 -7.58
C HIS A 362 -2.25 -5.22 -6.69
N PRO A 363 -1.80 -5.52 -5.46
CA PRO A 363 -1.15 -4.55 -4.56
C PRO A 363 0.24 -4.06 -5.02
N ALA A 364 0.68 -4.41 -6.24
CA ALA A 364 1.97 -3.96 -6.78
C ALA A 364 1.94 -2.47 -7.20
N ALA A 365 0.81 -1.79 -7.00
CA ALA A 365 0.63 -0.35 -7.21
C ALA A 365 1.48 0.56 -6.29
N LEU A 366 2.44 0.01 -5.55
CA LEU A 366 3.38 0.79 -4.73
C LEU A 366 4.44 1.51 -5.58
N ILE A 367 4.72 1.07 -6.80
CA ILE A 367 5.79 1.63 -7.63
C ILE A 367 5.30 2.83 -8.44
N PHE A 368 4.89 3.93 -7.80
CA PHE A 368 4.66 5.18 -8.52
C PHE A 368 5.31 6.37 -7.82
N LEU A 369 6.65 6.35 -7.80
CA LEU A 369 7.48 7.52 -7.47
C LEU A 369 7.52 8.58 -8.57
N LEU A 370 6.94 8.31 -9.75
CA LEU A 370 6.89 9.22 -10.88
C LEU A 370 6.31 10.61 -10.54
N ALA A 371 5.30 10.67 -9.67
CA ALA A 371 4.70 11.96 -9.29
C ALA A 371 5.58 12.82 -8.38
N ALA A 372 6.59 12.23 -7.73
CA ALA A 372 7.51 12.96 -6.87
C ALA A 372 8.60 13.70 -7.68
N VAL A 373 8.76 13.37 -8.95
CA VAL A 373 9.74 13.98 -9.86
C VAL A 373 9.14 15.26 -10.44
N ALA A 374 9.68 16.43 -10.06
CA ALA A 374 9.12 17.72 -10.44
C ALA A 374 9.21 17.98 -11.96
N GLU A 375 10.24 17.43 -12.60
CA GLU A 375 10.56 17.56 -14.02
C GLU A 375 9.48 16.96 -14.91
N VAL A 376 8.86 15.87 -14.47
CA VAL A 376 7.77 15.17 -15.16
C VAL A 376 6.52 16.04 -15.31
N TRP A 377 6.29 16.95 -14.34
CA TRP A 377 5.16 17.87 -14.36
C TRP A 377 5.39 19.12 -15.21
N ASN A 378 6.61 19.35 -15.69
CA ASN A 378 6.93 20.49 -16.55
C ASN A 378 6.73 20.18 -18.04
N ASP A 379 6.69 18.90 -18.42
CA ASP A 379 6.38 18.47 -19.77
C ASP A 379 4.90 18.00 -19.87
N PRO A 380 4.09 18.61 -20.76
CA PRO A 380 2.69 18.22 -20.94
C PRO A 380 2.49 16.74 -21.30
N LEU A 381 3.35 16.15 -22.14
CA LEU A 381 3.24 14.75 -22.57
C LEU A 381 3.51 13.79 -21.41
N LEU A 382 4.52 14.11 -20.59
CA LEU A 382 4.83 13.31 -19.40
C LEU A 382 3.74 13.48 -18.34
N THR A 383 3.15 14.67 -18.22
CA THR A 383 2.00 14.92 -17.33
C THR A 383 0.80 14.08 -17.72
N GLU A 384 0.43 14.05 -19.00
CA GLU A 384 -0.65 13.20 -19.52
C GLU A 384 -0.38 11.70 -19.23
N CYS A 385 0.85 11.25 -19.44
CA CYS A 385 1.27 9.88 -19.12
C CYS A 385 1.13 9.57 -17.62
N VAL A 386 1.58 10.47 -16.74
CA VAL A 386 1.44 10.29 -15.28
C VAL A 386 -0.01 10.24 -14.86
N ILE A 387 -0.88 11.07 -15.44
CA ILE A 387 -2.32 11.03 -15.15
C ILE A 387 -2.88 9.65 -15.52
N TRP A 388 -2.56 9.13 -16.71
CA TRP A 388 -2.96 7.79 -17.13
C TRP A 388 -2.46 6.70 -16.16
N ILE A 389 -1.17 6.73 -15.81
CA ILE A 389 -0.54 5.80 -14.86
C ILE A 389 -1.28 5.81 -13.51
N ARG A 390 -1.59 7.00 -13.02
CA ARG A 390 -2.17 7.19 -11.69
C ARG A 390 -3.60 6.70 -11.57
N ILE A 391 -4.42 6.90 -12.59
CA ILE A 391 -5.84 6.52 -12.55
C ILE A 391 -6.00 5.00 -12.57
N ILE A 392 -5.14 4.31 -13.30
CA ILE A 392 -5.10 2.84 -13.31
C ILE A 392 -4.74 2.30 -11.90
N SER A 393 -3.99 3.05 -11.11
CA SER A 393 -3.36 2.59 -9.87
C SER A 393 -4.22 2.78 -8.61
N ARG A 394 -5.50 2.39 -8.65
CA ARG A 394 -6.57 2.61 -7.64
C ARG A 394 -6.15 2.79 -6.16
N ASP A 395 -6.98 3.57 -5.45
CA ASP A 395 -7.24 3.65 -3.99
C ASP A 395 -6.10 3.84 -2.97
N LYS A 396 -4.95 3.19 -3.09
CA LYS A 396 -3.93 3.21 -2.03
C LYS A 396 -3.07 4.47 -2.01
N GLN A 397 -3.12 5.27 -3.07
CA GLN A 397 -2.36 6.52 -3.19
C GLN A 397 -3.25 7.73 -3.51
N ARG A 398 -4.52 7.72 -3.05
CA ARG A 398 -5.48 8.84 -3.20
C ARG A 398 -4.87 10.18 -2.78
N HIS A 399 -4.12 10.20 -1.67
CA HIS A 399 -3.47 11.43 -1.19
C HIS A 399 -2.33 11.92 -2.10
N LEU A 400 -1.55 11.02 -2.71
CA LEU A 400 -0.49 11.39 -3.63
C LEU A 400 -1.06 11.86 -4.97
N LEU A 401 -2.10 11.16 -5.49
CA LEU A 401 -2.85 11.59 -6.67
C LEU A 401 -3.45 12.98 -6.45
N ARG A 402 -4.13 13.18 -5.33
CA ARG A 402 -4.69 14.48 -4.94
C ARG A 402 -3.61 15.55 -4.87
N ARG A 403 -2.50 15.30 -4.18
CA ARG A 403 -1.41 16.28 -4.03
C ARG A 403 -0.80 16.64 -5.38
N ALA A 404 -0.59 15.65 -6.24
CA ALA A 404 -0.09 15.84 -7.59
C ALA A 404 -1.04 16.70 -8.45
N ILE A 405 -2.33 16.36 -8.48
CA ILE A 405 -3.35 17.13 -9.21
C ILE A 405 -3.43 18.55 -8.65
N GLN A 406 -3.66 18.69 -7.34
CA GLN A 406 -3.87 20.00 -6.71
C GLN A 406 -2.66 20.94 -6.80
N GLN A 407 -1.44 20.41 -6.87
CA GLN A 407 -0.22 21.25 -6.94
C GLN A 407 0.19 21.63 -8.35
N ARG A 408 -0.17 20.83 -9.36
CA ARG A 408 0.45 20.91 -10.69
C ARG A 408 -0.54 20.87 -11.85
N TYR A 409 -1.80 20.49 -11.61
CA TYR A 409 -2.76 20.23 -12.67
C TYR A 409 -4.14 20.81 -12.35
N SER A 410 -4.54 21.83 -13.11
CA SER A 410 -5.79 22.59 -12.89
C SER A 410 -7.05 21.91 -13.44
N ALA A 411 -6.95 20.72 -14.03
CA ALA A 411 -8.14 20.07 -14.56
C ALA A 411 -9.00 19.52 -13.42
N SER A 412 -10.12 20.19 -13.17
CA SER A 412 -11.20 19.71 -12.30
C SER A 412 -12.21 18.83 -13.06
N ASP A 413 -12.13 18.79 -14.39
CA ASP A 413 -13.10 18.13 -15.25
C ASP A 413 -12.69 16.71 -15.64
N TRP A 414 -13.52 15.73 -15.26
CA TRP A 414 -13.36 14.33 -15.65
C TRP A 414 -13.32 14.13 -17.17
N ASN A 415 -14.03 14.93 -17.98
CA ASN A 415 -14.00 14.77 -19.43
C ASN A 415 -12.62 15.06 -20.01
N HIS A 416 -11.85 15.95 -19.38
CA HIS A 416 -10.47 16.18 -19.78
C HIS A 416 -9.59 14.97 -19.47
N VAL A 417 -9.74 14.41 -18.26
CA VAL A 417 -9.04 13.21 -17.83
C VAL A 417 -9.37 12.01 -18.71
N ARG A 418 -10.64 11.80 -19.03
CA ARG A 418 -11.12 10.76 -19.95
C ARG A 418 -10.44 10.87 -21.32
N ARG A 419 -10.36 12.09 -21.88
CA ARG A 419 -9.66 12.33 -23.15
C ARG A 419 -8.18 11.95 -23.06
N ILE A 420 -7.51 12.26 -21.96
CA ILE A 420 -6.12 11.84 -21.72
C ILE A 420 -6.02 10.32 -21.70
N MET A 421 -6.87 9.64 -20.93
CA MET A 421 -6.83 8.18 -20.86
C MET A 421 -7.05 7.52 -22.24
N GLN A 422 -7.96 8.06 -23.06
CA GLN A 422 -8.23 7.60 -24.42
C GLN A 422 -7.06 7.77 -25.39
N ARG A 423 -6.11 8.69 -25.11
CA ARG A 423 -4.86 8.79 -25.88
C ARG A 423 -3.92 7.63 -25.59
N PHE A 424 -4.02 6.98 -24.44
CA PHE A 424 -3.21 5.83 -24.06
C PHE A 424 -4.04 4.54 -24.18
N LEU A 425 -3.90 3.61 -23.23
CA LEU A 425 -4.70 2.39 -23.19
C LEU A 425 -5.91 2.61 -22.30
N TYR A 426 -7.09 2.51 -22.91
CA TYR A 426 -8.38 2.77 -22.31
C TYR A 426 -9.32 1.57 -22.48
N ASP A 427 -9.94 1.15 -21.39
CA ASP A 427 -11.00 0.13 -21.40
C ASP A 427 -12.31 0.76 -20.90
N PRO A 428 -13.32 0.94 -21.78
CA PRO A 428 -14.60 1.54 -21.40
C PRO A 428 -15.32 0.81 -20.25
N SER A 429 -15.07 -0.49 -20.06
CA SER A 429 -15.69 -1.26 -18.98
C SER A 429 -15.26 -0.78 -17.58
N ARG A 430 -14.14 -0.07 -17.48
CA ARG A 430 -13.57 0.47 -16.24
C ARG A 430 -13.82 1.96 -16.04
N GLU A 431 -14.46 2.62 -17.02
CA GLU A 431 -14.65 4.08 -17.02
C GLU A 431 -15.31 4.59 -15.73
N LYS A 432 -16.40 3.95 -15.32
CA LYS A 432 -17.14 4.36 -14.11
C LYS A 432 -16.28 4.25 -12.85
N ASP A 433 -15.52 3.18 -12.74
CA ASP A 433 -14.68 2.97 -11.57
C ASP A 433 -13.51 3.97 -11.53
N TRP A 434 -12.96 4.33 -12.70
CA TRP A 434 -11.92 5.34 -12.82
C TRP A 434 -12.45 6.75 -12.53
N GLU A 435 -13.67 7.06 -13.00
CA GLU A 435 -14.38 8.30 -12.70
C GLU A 435 -14.65 8.43 -11.20
N GLU A 436 -15.14 7.36 -10.58
CA GLU A 436 -15.36 7.31 -9.14
C GLU A 436 -14.05 7.53 -8.38
N ALA A 437 -12.97 6.84 -8.75
CA ALA A 437 -11.65 7.02 -8.13
C ALA A 437 -11.13 8.46 -8.27
N TRP A 438 -11.33 9.09 -9.44
CA TRP A 438 -10.99 10.49 -9.69
C TRP A 438 -11.81 11.45 -8.82
N ASN A 439 -13.12 11.26 -8.79
CA ASN A 439 -14.04 12.08 -8.00
C ASN A 439 -13.75 11.97 -6.50
N ILE A 440 -13.45 10.76 -6.01
CA ILE A 440 -13.02 10.54 -4.62
C ILE A 440 -11.69 11.23 -4.33
N ALA A 441 -10.74 11.23 -5.28
CA ALA A 441 -9.46 11.93 -5.10
C ALA A 441 -9.61 13.46 -5.06
N LEU A 442 -10.58 14.00 -5.81
CA LEU A 442 -10.90 15.43 -5.82
C LEU A 442 -11.79 15.87 -4.65
N ALA A 443 -12.68 15.00 -4.17
CA ALA A 443 -13.58 15.29 -3.07
C ALA A 443 -12.78 15.76 -1.85
N GLU A 444 -12.95 17.03 -1.51
CA GLU A 444 -12.31 17.61 -0.34
C GLU A 444 -12.86 16.89 0.89
N HIS A 445 -11.99 16.25 1.68
CA HIS A 445 -12.33 15.97 3.07
C HIS A 445 -12.72 17.33 3.71
N PRO A 446 -13.98 17.52 4.14
CA PRO A 446 -14.49 18.81 4.62
C PRO A 446 -13.69 19.37 5.80
N GLU A 447 -12.99 18.50 6.52
CA GLU A 447 -12.12 18.89 7.63
C GLU A 447 -10.91 19.71 7.18
N SER A 448 -10.49 19.70 5.91
CA SER A 448 -9.35 20.51 5.46
C SER A 448 -9.68 21.99 5.21
N LEU A 449 -10.96 22.35 5.01
CA LEU A 449 -11.39 23.73 4.78
C LEU A 449 -11.56 24.55 6.06
N THR A 450 -11.99 23.93 7.16
CA THR A 450 -12.21 24.63 8.44
C THR A 450 -10.92 25.18 9.05
N TRP A 451 -9.76 24.61 8.73
CA TRP A 451 -8.46 25.11 9.18
C TRP A 451 -8.00 26.36 8.40
N ARG A 452 -8.27 26.44 7.09
CA ARG A 452 -7.90 27.63 6.28
C ARG A 452 -8.71 28.86 6.65
N THR A 453 -9.99 28.70 6.98
CA THR A 453 -10.84 29.85 7.38
C THR A 453 -10.57 30.33 8.81
N LYS A 454 -10.13 29.46 9.72
CA LYS A 454 -9.78 29.85 11.10
C LYS A 454 -8.41 30.55 11.21
N GLY A 455 -7.42 30.17 10.39
CA GLY A 455 -6.10 30.81 10.38
C GLY A 455 -6.12 32.27 9.92
N ILE A 456 -7.04 32.64 9.02
CA ILE A 456 -7.16 34.01 8.51
C ILE A 456 -7.91 34.93 9.49
N ARG A 457 -8.78 34.39 10.36
CA ARG A 457 -9.49 35.19 11.37
C ARG A 457 -8.66 35.51 12.62
N GLN A 458 -7.56 34.81 12.88
CA GLN A 458 -6.74 35.04 14.08
C GLN A 458 -5.55 36.01 13.87
N SER A 459 -5.24 36.44 12.64
CA SER A 459 -4.16 37.41 12.39
C SER A 459 -4.63 38.88 12.29
N GLY A 460 -5.90 39.17 12.58
CA GLY A 460 -6.49 40.51 12.40
C GLY A 460 -6.65 41.35 13.67
N ALA A 461 -6.25 40.86 14.84
CA ALA A 461 -6.51 41.56 16.10
C ALA A 461 -5.34 41.46 17.07
N THR A 462 -4.29 42.26 16.85
CA THR A 462 -3.40 42.81 17.89
C THR A 462 -2.37 43.68 17.19
N SER A 463 -2.56 45.01 17.19
CA SER A 463 -1.48 45.98 17.43
C SER A 463 -2.01 47.41 17.38
N THR A 464 -2.61 47.88 18.48
CA THR A 464 -2.63 49.31 18.79
C THR A 464 -2.65 49.46 20.30
N GLN A 465 -1.51 49.79 20.90
CA GLN A 465 -1.32 50.63 22.09
C GLN A 465 0.10 50.42 22.62
N TYR A 466 0.91 51.47 22.56
CA TYR A 466 1.61 52.09 23.70
C TYR A 466 2.62 53.12 23.17
N LEU A 467 2.24 54.39 23.23
CA LEU A 467 3.13 55.55 23.30
C LEU A 467 2.51 56.50 24.33
N ALA A 468 3.13 56.55 25.51
CA ALA A 468 3.15 57.66 26.45
C ALA A 468 4.32 57.42 27.40
#